data_AF-A0A5E4JL91-F1
#
_entry.id   AF-A0A5E4JL91-F1
#
_cell.length_a   1.000
_cell.length_b   1.000
_cell.length_c   1.000
_cell.angle_alpha   90.00
_cell.angle_beta   90.00
_cell.angle_gamma   90.00
#
_symmetry.space_group_name_H-M   'P 1'
#
loop_
_entity.id
_entity.type
_entity.pdbx_description
1 polymer ?
#
loop_
_entity_poly.entity_id
_entity_poly.type
_entity_poly.pdbx_seq_one_letter_code
_entity_poly.pdbx_strand_id
1 'polypeptide(L)'
;MGIKSEMSKKIYLICPVRKVSKEIKLYLDDYVENQELQGNMVHYPHRDVNQNDPTGMTIMLSHRNAMEKSDEVHAYWVPGSEGSVCDLGMVLMAKKPLKLINKEEIENWLVKNPGKSYTNVVYELDANYRQTEAWIRITNARDARK
;
A
#
# COMPACT_ATOMS: atom_id res chain seq x y z
N MET A 1 -14.37 -22.63 -18.51
CA MET A 1 -15.00 -22.37 -17.19
C MET A 1 -14.15 -21.35 -16.47
N GLY A 2 -14.53 -20.07 -16.53
CA GLY A 2 -13.78 -18.99 -15.88
C GLY A 2 -14.01 -19.02 -14.38
N ILE A 3 -12.95 -19.22 -13.62
CA ILE A 3 -12.91 -18.88 -12.20
C ILE A 3 -13.31 -17.40 -12.12
N LYS A 4 -14.33 -17.05 -11.33
CA LYS A 4 -14.69 -15.64 -11.08
C LYS A 4 -13.40 -14.92 -10.69
N SER A 5 -12.88 -14.04 -11.55
CA SER A 5 -11.77 -13.18 -11.19
C SER A 5 -12.23 -12.38 -9.97
N GLU A 6 -11.44 -12.36 -8.90
CA GLU A 6 -11.57 -11.31 -7.89
C GLU A 6 -11.66 -9.97 -8.65
N MET A 7 -12.62 -9.12 -8.26
CA MET A 7 -12.82 -7.86 -8.98
C MET A 7 -11.49 -7.09 -9.02
N SER A 8 -11.10 -6.66 -10.21
CA SER A 8 -9.94 -5.78 -10.42
C SER A 8 -9.95 -4.64 -9.40
N LYS A 9 -8.89 -4.57 -8.59
CA LYS A 9 -8.75 -3.54 -7.55
C LYS A 9 -7.93 -2.36 -8.05
N LYS A 10 -8.28 -1.16 -7.62
CA LYS A 10 -7.44 0.03 -7.73
C LYS A 10 -6.59 0.14 -6.47
N ILE A 11 -5.28 0.05 -6.64
CA ILE A 11 -4.31 0.09 -5.55
C ILE A 11 -3.57 1.41 -5.62
N TYR A 12 -3.48 2.11 -4.48
CA TYR A 12 -2.53 3.20 -4.32
C TYR A 12 -1.28 2.68 -3.61
N LEU A 13 -0.11 2.86 -4.22
CA LEU A 13 1.16 2.40 -3.67
C LEU A 13 1.87 3.52 -2.89
N ILE A 14 1.98 3.36 -1.57
CA ILE A 14 2.87 4.16 -0.73
C ILE A 14 4.29 3.60 -0.86
N CYS A 15 5.23 4.41 -1.33
CA CYS A 15 6.64 4.06 -1.40
C CYS A 15 7.55 5.29 -1.30
N PRO A 16 8.81 5.15 -0.86
CA PRO A 16 9.77 6.24 -0.91
C PRO A 16 10.09 6.61 -2.37
N VAL A 17 9.97 7.89 -2.70
CA VAL A 17 10.30 8.40 -4.05
C VAL A 17 11.75 8.88 -4.12
N ARG A 18 12.18 9.69 -3.14
CA ARG A 18 13.54 10.25 -3.13
C ARG A 18 14.50 9.28 -2.44
N LYS A 19 15.74 9.20 -2.95
CA LYS A 19 16.84 8.39 -2.37
C LYS A 19 16.50 6.89 -2.23
N VAL A 20 15.65 6.36 -3.11
CA VAL A 20 15.36 4.93 -3.17
C VAL A 20 16.56 4.19 -3.76
N SER A 21 16.93 3.03 -3.20
CA SER A 21 17.99 2.21 -3.76
C SER A 21 17.52 1.54 -5.06
N LYS A 22 18.46 1.08 -5.88
CA LYS A 22 18.12 0.38 -7.13
C LYS A 22 17.37 -0.92 -6.85
N GLU A 23 17.74 -1.62 -5.79
CA GLU A 23 17.14 -2.89 -5.37
C GLU A 23 15.68 -2.69 -4.93
N ILE A 24 15.42 -1.66 -4.12
CA ILE A 24 14.05 -1.32 -3.71
C ILE A 24 13.22 -0.93 -4.93
N LYS A 25 13.80 -0.14 -5.84
CA LYS A 25 13.09 0.23 -7.07
C LYS A 25 12.72 -1.00 -7.91
N LEU A 26 13.66 -1.92 -8.13
CA LEU A 26 13.39 -3.16 -8.87
C LEU A 26 12.31 -4.00 -8.19
N TYR A 27 12.36 -4.15 -6.87
CA TYR A 27 11.32 -4.83 -6.12
C TYR A 27 9.93 -4.18 -6.33
N LEU A 28 9.86 -2.85 -6.29
CA LEU A 28 8.60 -2.12 -6.50
C LEU A 28 8.10 -2.25 -7.94
N ASP A 29 8.99 -2.18 -8.91
CA ASP A 29 8.67 -2.33 -10.32
C ASP A 29 8.09 -3.75 -10.58
N ASP A 30 8.76 -4.79 -10.08
CA ASP A 30 8.29 -6.19 -10.15
C ASP A 30 6.96 -6.37 -9.40
N TYR A 31 6.78 -5.71 -8.25
CA TYR A 31 5.55 -5.77 -7.49
C TYR A 31 4.36 -5.19 -8.28
N VAL A 32 4.56 -4.03 -8.88
CA VAL A 32 3.56 -3.34 -9.71
C VAL A 32 3.18 -4.21 -10.90
N GLU A 33 4.17 -4.75 -11.62
CA GLU A 33 3.92 -5.65 -12.76
C GLU A 33 3.10 -6.88 -12.35
N ASN A 34 3.47 -7.53 -11.23
CA ASN A 34 2.73 -8.69 -10.75
C ASN A 34 1.27 -8.37 -10.35
N GLN A 35 1.01 -7.18 -9.77
CA GLN A 35 -0.35 -6.75 -9.48
C GLN A 35 -1.15 -6.47 -10.76
N GLU A 36 -0.52 -5.83 -11.74
CA GLU A 36 -1.15 -5.53 -13.04
C GLU A 36 -1.44 -6.81 -13.83
N LEU A 37 -0.57 -7.82 -13.77
CA LEU A 37 -0.80 -9.16 -14.33
C LEU A 37 -1.98 -9.90 -13.67
N GLN A 38 -2.25 -9.62 -12.39
CA GLN A 38 -3.43 -10.13 -11.67
C GLN A 38 -4.71 -9.38 -12.02
N GLY A 39 -4.62 -8.36 -12.90
CA GLY A 39 -5.73 -7.53 -13.33
C GLY A 39 -6.01 -6.34 -12.43
N ASN A 40 -5.16 -6.04 -11.45
CA ASN A 40 -5.30 -4.85 -10.62
C ASN A 40 -4.75 -3.61 -11.33
N MET A 41 -5.25 -2.43 -10.97
CA MET A 41 -4.72 -1.14 -11.43
C MET A 41 -3.88 -0.54 -10.31
N VAL A 42 -2.59 -0.30 -10.54
CA VAL A 42 -1.72 0.29 -9.51
C VAL A 42 -1.40 1.73 -9.85
N HIS A 43 -1.59 2.66 -8.91
CA HIS A 43 -1.02 3.98 -8.96
C HIS A 43 0.32 3.98 -8.24
N TYR A 44 1.41 4.11 -9.01
CA TYR A 44 2.79 4.04 -8.56
C TYR A 44 3.46 5.41 -8.71
N PRO A 45 3.72 6.16 -7.62
CA PRO A 45 4.16 7.55 -7.69
C PRO A 45 5.42 7.84 -8.52
N HIS A 46 6.37 6.90 -8.57
CA HIS A 46 7.57 7.05 -9.42
C HIS A 46 7.24 7.11 -10.91
N ARG A 47 6.18 6.40 -11.34
CA ARG A 47 5.73 6.32 -12.73
C ARG A 47 4.65 7.37 -13.03
N ASP A 48 3.72 7.55 -12.09
CA ASP A 48 2.43 8.18 -12.36
C ASP A 48 2.31 9.62 -11.84
N VAL A 49 3.29 10.11 -11.08
CA VAL A 49 3.30 11.48 -10.55
C VAL A 49 4.55 12.22 -11.03
N ASN A 50 4.35 13.39 -11.63
CA ASN A 50 5.45 14.28 -11.99
C ASN A 50 6.12 14.82 -10.72
N GLN A 51 7.31 14.31 -10.41
CA GLN A 51 8.07 14.65 -9.21
C GLN A 51 8.77 16.01 -9.28
N ASN A 52 8.73 16.70 -10.42
CA ASN A 52 9.30 18.02 -10.58
C ASN A 52 8.27 19.10 -10.18
N ASP A 53 8.13 19.32 -8.87
CA ASP A 53 7.28 20.36 -8.30
C ASP A 53 8.06 21.13 -7.22
N PRO A 54 8.34 22.43 -7.42
CA PRO A 54 9.12 23.22 -6.47
C PRO A 54 8.42 23.44 -5.12
N THR A 55 7.10 23.25 -5.05
CA THR A 55 6.29 23.45 -3.83
C THR A 55 5.79 22.14 -3.23
N GLY A 56 5.68 21.09 -4.04
CA GLY A 56 5.06 19.81 -3.69
C GLY A 56 3.52 19.83 -3.68
N MET A 57 2.87 20.96 -3.95
CA MET A 57 1.40 21.07 -3.90
C MET A 57 0.73 20.22 -4.99
N THR A 58 1.25 20.25 -6.22
CA THR A 58 0.72 19.47 -7.34
C THR A 58 0.92 17.97 -7.09
N ILE A 59 2.07 17.62 -6.52
CA ILE A 59 2.36 16.25 -6.08
C ILE A 59 1.32 15.81 -5.04
N MET A 60 1.12 16.60 -3.97
CA MET A 60 0.13 16.28 -2.92
C MET A 60 -1.30 16.15 -3.44
N LEU A 61 -1.72 17.03 -4.36
CA LEU A 61 -3.04 16.95 -4.98
C LEU A 61 -3.20 15.68 -5.83
N SER A 62 -2.13 15.26 -6.52
CA SER A 62 -2.11 14.03 -7.31
C SER A 62 -2.24 12.80 -6.42
N HIS A 63 -1.45 12.73 -5.33
CA HIS A 63 -1.53 11.66 -4.34
C HIS A 63 -2.91 11.58 -3.69
N ARG A 64 -3.48 12.71 -3.27
CA ARG A 64 -4.84 12.77 -2.71
C ARG A 64 -5.88 12.21 -3.68
N ASN A 65 -5.86 12.66 -4.93
CA ASN A 65 -6.82 12.23 -5.96
C ASN A 65 -6.67 10.73 -6.29
N ALA A 66 -5.44 10.19 -6.29
CA ALA A 66 -5.22 8.78 -6.50
C ALA A 66 -5.68 7.93 -5.30
N MET A 67 -5.36 8.35 -4.07
CA MET A 67 -5.80 7.73 -2.82
C MET A 67 -7.32 7.68 -2.71
N GLU A 68 -8.01 8.78 -3.04
CA GLU A 68 -9.47 8.84 -2.98
C GLU A 68 -10.13 7.79 -3.88
N LYS A 69 -9.58 7.60 -5.08
CA LYS A 69 -10.07 6.68 -6.12
C LYS A 69 -9.62 5.23 -5.96
N SER A 70 -8.71 4.93 -5.04
CA SER A 70 -8.23 3.57 -4.81
C SER A 70 -9.23 2.78 -3.96
N ASP A 71 -9.30 1.47 -4.15
CA ASP A 71 -10.08 0.57 -3.31
C ASP A 71 -9.29 0.22 -2.04
N GLU A 72 -7.98 0.04 -2.19
CA GLU A 72 -7.06 -0.25 -1.10
C GLU A 72 -5.69 0.39 -1.31
N VAL A 73 -4.85 0.31 -0.28
CA VAL A 73 -3.52 0.88 -0.24
C VAL A 73 -2.51 -0.21 0.02
N HIS A 74 -1.47 -0.28 -0.78
CA HIS A 74 -0.32 -1.13 -0.52
C HIS A 74 0.86 -0.25 -0.14
N ALA A 75 1.62 -0.64 0.87
CA ALA A 75 2.70 0.18 1.40
C ALA A 75 4.01 -0.59 1.47
N TYR A 76 5.02 -0.07 0.77
CA TYR A 76 6.42 -0.35 1.06
C TYR A 76 6.91 0.71 2.06
N TRP A 77 6.93 0.33 3.33
CA TRP A 77 7.17 1.28 4.41
C TRP A 77 8.67 1.39 4.70
N VAL A 78 9.19 2.61 4.68
CA VAL A 78 10.53 2.94 5.15
C VAL A 78 10.42 3.93 6.30
N PRO A 79 10.81 3.56 7.53
CA PRO A 79 10.78 4.45 8.68
C PRO A 79 11.54 5.76 8.39
N GLY A 80 10.89 6.90 8.63
CA GLY A 80 11.46 8.23 8.37
C GLY A 80 11.18 8.82 6.99
N SER A 81 10.45 8.11 6.10
CA SER A 81 9.97 8.69 4.84
C SER A 81 8.87 9.73 5.09
N GLU A 82 9.21 11.02 5.04
CA GLU A 82 8.27 12.13 5.26
C GLU A 82 7.04 12.08 4.35
N GLY A 83 7.26 11.80 3.06
CA GLY A 83 6.17 11.67 2.09
C GLY A 83 5.23 10.51 2.44
N SER A 84 5.79 9.35 2.82
CA SER A 84 5.00 8.20 3.23
C SER A 84 4.23 8.44 4.54
N VAL A 85 4.80 9.21 5.47
CA VAL A 85 4.10 9.64 6.70
C VAL A 85 2.93 10.56 6.37
N CYS A 86 3.11 11.47 5.41
CA CYS A 86 2.02 12.33 4.93
C CYS A 86 0.91 11.49 4.28
N ASP A 87 1.27 10.52 3.43
CA ASP A 87 0.32 9.60 2.81
C ASP A 87 -0.44 8.76 3.85
N LEU A 88 0.23 8.29 4.89
CA LEU A 88 -0.41 7.57 6.01
C LEU A 88 -1.50 8.41 6.67
N GLY A 89 -1.29 9.72 6.81
CA GLY A 89 -2.35 10.63 7.28
C GLY A 89 -3.58 10.60 6.38
N MET A 90 -3.39 10.57 5.05
CA MET A 90 -4.48 10.45 4.08
C MET A 90 -5.16 9.08 4.16
N VAL A 91 -4.41 7.99 4.34
CA VAL A 91 -4.96 6.64 4.55
C VAL A 91 -5.93 6.61 5.73
N LEU A 92 -5.51 7.17 6.87
CA LEU A 92 -6.32 7.21 8.09
C LEU A 92 -7.58 8.06 7.90
N MET A 93 -7.46 9.23 7.26
CA MET A 93 -8.60 10.11 6.99
C MET A 93 -9.60 9.45 6.04
N ALA A 94 -9.11 8.86 4.95
CA ALA A 94 -9.92 8.21 3.93
C ALA A 94 -10.37 6.78 4.33
N LYS A 95 -9.97 6.30 5.51
CA LYS A 95 -10.27 4.96 6.05
C LYS A 95 -9.97 3.83 5.05
N LYS A 96 -8.87 3.96 4.31
CA LYS A 96 -8.49 2.96 3.30
C LYS A 96 -7.89 1.73 3.97
N PRO A 97 -8.26 0.50 3.56
CA PRO A 97 -7.55 -0.70 3.97
C PRO A 97 -6.10 -0.61 3.50
N LEU A 98 -5.14 -0.92 4.37
CA LEU A 98 -3.72 -0.85 4.06
C LEU A 98 -3.06 -2.22 4.25
N LYS A 99 -2.30 -2.64 3.24
CA LYS A 99 -1.47 -3.84 3.24
C LYS A 99 0.01 -3.47 3.22
N LEU A 100 0.79 -3.99 4.17
CA LEU A 100 2.26 -3.91 4.12
C LEU A 100 2.81 -4.94 3.15
N ILE A 101 3.67 -4.50 2.24
CA ILE A 101 4.29 -5.38 1.23
C ILE A 101 5.71 -5.81 1.64
N ASN A 102 6.39 -5.03 2.49
CA ASN A 102 7.67 -5.38 3.12
C ASN A 102 7.52 -5.73 4.62
N LYS A 103 6.48 -6.51 4.96
CA LYS A 103 6.09 -6.80 6.35
C LYS A 103 7.25 -7.36 7.20
N GLU A 104 8.01 -8.31 6.67
CA GLU A 104 9.12 -8.95 7.40
C GLU A 104 10.21 -7.95 7.80
N GLU A 105 10.56 -7.01 6.91
CA GLU A 105 11.51 -5.94 7.22
C GLU A 105 10.99 -5.05 8.36
N ILE A 106 9.69 -4.77 8.36
CA ILE A 106 9.03 -3.96 9.39
C ILE A 106 8.98 -4.69 10.74
N GLU A 107 8.70 -5.99 10.75
CA GLU A 107 8.73 -6.79 11.99
C GLU A 107 10.11 -6.77 12.62
N ASN A 108 11.15 -6.98 11.81
CA ASN A 108 12.54 -6.89 12.25
C ASN A 108 12.91 -5.49 12.76
N TRP A 109 12.38 -4.44 12.14
CA TRP A 109 12.57 -3.06 12.60
C TRP A 109 11.91 -2.81 13.96
N LEU A 110 10.68 -3.29 14.15
CA LEU A 110 9.90 -3.11 15.39
C LEU A 110 10.56 -3.80 16.59
N VAL A 111 11.17 -4.97 16.40
CA VAL A 111 11.95 -5.65 17.46
C VAL A 111 13.09 -4.77 17.96
N LYS A 112 13.76 -4.06 17.05
CA LYS A 112 14.92 -3.20 17.36
C LYS A 112 14.53 -1.81 17.88
N ASN A 113 13.31 -1.38 17.61
CA ASN A 113 12.82 -0.02 17.90
C ASN A 113 11.50 -0.09 18.68
N PRO A 114 11.55 -0.53 19.95
CA PRO A 114 10.36 -0.57 20.78
C PRO A 114 9.85 0.85 21.06
N GLY A 115 8.53 1.01 21.10
CA GLY A 115 7.88 2.28 21.42
C GLY A 115 6.88 2.73 20.36
N LYS A 116 6.30 3.92 20.55
CA LYS A 116 5.33 4.50 19.64
C LYS A 116 6.02 5.07 18.40
N SER A 117 5.59 4.63 17.22
CA SER A 117 6.03 5.18 15.94
C SER A 117 4.92 5.08 14.88
N TYR A 118 5.07 5.82 13.79
CA TYR A 118 4.21 5.62 12.61
C TYR A 118 4.34 4.21 12.02
N THR A 119 5.49 3.57 12.19
CA THR A 119 5.68 2.16 11.79
C THR A 119 4.74 1.22 12.54
N ASN A 120 4.48 1.45 13.85
CA ASN A 120 3.48 0.67 14.58
C ASN A 120 2.08 0.86 14.00
N VAL A 121 1.74 2.08 13.60
CA VAL A 121 0.42 2.38 13.01
C VAL A 121 0.24 1.61 11.70
N VAL A 122 1.23 1.66 10.81
CA VAL A 122 1.17 0.94 9.53
C VAL A 122 1.10 -0.58 9.74
N TYR A 123 1.86 -1.09 10.71
CA TYR A 123 1.81 -2.51 11.09
C TYR A 123 0.44 -2.95 11.60
N GLU A 124 -0.19 -2.12 12.44
CA GLU A 124 -1.54 -2.38 12.97
C GLU A 124 -2.60 -2.32 11.86
N LEU A 125 -2.49 -1.38 10.91
CA LEU A 125 -3.40 -1.32 9.76
C LEU A 125 -3.28 -2.57 8.87
N ASP A 126 -2.06 -3.07 8.65
CA ASP A 126 -1.84 -4.35 7.93
C ASP A 126 -2.42 -5.55 8.69
N ALA A 127 -2.32 -5.60 10.01
CA ALA A 127 -2.91 -6.66 10.81
C ALA A 127 -4.44 -6.68 10.65
N ASN A 128 -5.09 -5.52 10.74
CA ASN A 128 -6.54 -5.36 10.54
C ASN A 128 -6.97 -5.75 9.12
N TYR A 129 -6.22 -5.33 8.09
CA TYR A 129 -6.44 -5.75 6.71
C TYR A 129 -6.42 -7.27 6.57
N ARG A 130 -5.38 -7.93 7.07
CA ARG A 130 -5.24 -9.39 6.94
C ARG A 130 -6.30 -10.17 7.70
N GLN A 131 -6.71 -9.66 8.87
CA GLN A 131 -7.81 -10.26 9.63
C GLN A 131 -9.12 -10.19 8.84
N THR A 132 -9.40 -9.04 8.21
CA THR A 132 -10.59 -8.83 7.37
C THR A 132 -10.59 -9.76 6.15
N GLU A 133 -9.47 -9.84 5.43
CA GLU A 133 -9.31 -10.73 4.28
C GLU A 133 -9.49 -12.21 4.66
N ALA A 134 -8.92 -12.63 5.80
CA ALA A 134 -9.09 -13.99 6.30
C ALA A 134 -10.55 -14.32 6.62
N TRP A 135 -11.27 -13.36 7.22
CA TRP A 135 -12.68 -13.53 7.55
C TRP A 135 -13.56 -13.64 6.31
N ILE A 136 -13.33 -12.79 5.30
CA ILE A 136 -14.03 -12.83 4.01
C ILE A 136 -13.83 -14.20 3.34
N ARG A 137 -12.59 -14.71 3.32
CA ARG A 137 -12.28 -16.02 2.72
C ARG A 137 -13.02 -17.16 3.43
N ILE A 138 -13.05 -17.15 4.75
CA ILE A 138 -13.77 -18.16 5.54
C ILE A 138 -15.27 -18.12 5.23
N THR A 139 -15.87 -16.93 5.20
CA THR A 139 -17.30 -16.77 4.92
C THR A 139 -17.66 -17.25 3.51
N ASN A 140 -16.90 -16.83 2.49
CA ASN A 140 -17.10 -17.28 1.11
C ASN A 140 -16.95 -18.80 0.97
N ALA A 141 -15.99 -19.41 1.66
CA ALA A 141 -15.79 -20.86 1.64
C ALA A 141 -16.94 -21.64 2.32
N ARG A 142 -17.61 -21.04 3.31
CA ARG A 142 -18.79 -21.64 3.96
C ARG A 142 -20.01 -21.57 3.06
N ASP A 143 -20.22 -20.47 2.36
CA ASP A 143 -21.37 -20.31 1.47
C ASP A 143 -21.24 -21.12 0.18
N ALA A 144 -20.03 -21.34 -0.32
CA ALA A 144 -19.79 -22.24 -1.46
C ALA A 144 -20.03 -23.73 -1.17
N ARG A 145 -20.21 -24.12 0.10
CA ARG A 145 -20.49 -25.49 0.54
C ARG A 145 -21.97 -25.75 0.84
N LYS A 146 -22.82 -24.72 0.77
CA LYS A 146 -24.28 -24.84 0.87
C LYS A 146 -24.87 -24.95 -0.53
#